data_AF-A0A6J8CZN1-F1
#
_entry.id   AF-A0A6J8CZN1-F1
#
_cell.length_a   1.000
_cell.length_b   1.000
_cell.length_c   1.000
_cell.angle_alpha   90.00
_cell.angle_beta   90.00
_cell.angle_gamma   90.00
#
_symmetry.space_group_name_H-M   'P 1'
#
loop_
_entity.id
_entity.type
_entity.pdbx_description
1 polymer ?
#
loop_
_entity_poly.entity_id
_entity_poly.type
_entity_poly.pdbx_seq_one_letter_code
_entity_poly.pdbx_strand_id
1 'polypeptide(L)'
;MERHMTVNAGNSDSFFSRAQEILNFYNLPSIAEFKEHLPSKIRWKKDINRSIADKCSNLLQKEMEEKSTLKHCDIQILKIHEVHPVWRTLPPITYEVKKANIEARFLTGTYLLQEHIQRFNGNSDEQKCLLCQIEQEDLIHFLLRCPALNEKRQKVFPALKQAIICNIGQNKWQEHFTGNKELLMQVIIDSSKVRENILILNEETSTEIERISRKRCYYLHCGRTLLHKRMAVARQFEAKDPGCKD
;
A
#
# COMPACT_ATOMS: atom_id res chain seq x y z
N MET A 1 1.63 -57.57 -13.60
CA MET A 1 3.07 -57.34 -13.85
C MET A 1 3.40 -55.95 -13.35
N GLU A 2 3.76 -55.84 -12.06
CA GLU A 2 4.06 -54.57 -11.41
C GLU A 2 5.47 -54.12 -11.82
N ARG A 3 5.58 -53.02 -12.56
CA ARG A 3 6.86 -52.37 -12.84
C ARG A 3 7.26 -51.57 -11.60
N HIS A 4 8.12 -52.14 -10.76
CA HIS A 4 8.78 -51.39 -9.70
C HIS A 4 9.75 -50.38 -10.34
N MET A 5 9.45 -49.09 -10.21
CA MET A 5 10.41 -48.04 -10.55
C MET A 5 11.39 -47.90 -9.39
N THR A 6 12.56 -48.50 -9.52
CA THR A 6 13.69 -48.23 -8.63
C THR A 6 14.27 -46.86 -8.96
N VAL A 7 14.06 -45.90 -8.05
CA VAL A 7 14.68 -44.58 -8.13
C VAL A 7 16.17 -44.74 -7.78
N ASN A 8 17.06 -44.63 -8.76
CA ASN A 8 18.50 -44.60 -8.51
C ASN A 8 18.85 -43.30 -7.80
N ALA A 9 19.32 -43.39 -6.55
CA ALA A 9 19.61 -42.26 -5.66
C ALA A 9 20.74 -41.32 -6.14
N GLY A 10 21.40 -41.61 -7.27
CA GLY A 10 22.58 -40.90 -7.74
C GLY A 10 22.36 -39.75 -8.73
N ASN A 11 21.12 -39.53 -9.21
CA ASN A 11 20.82 -38.43 -10.14
C ASN A 11 19.67 -37.59 -9.58
N SER A 12 20.00 -36.43 -9.02
CA SER A 12 19.05 -35.45 -8.46
C SER A 12 18.03 -34.92 -9.47
N ASP A 13 18.21 -35.23 -10.76
CA ASP A 13 17.40 -34.71 -11.86
C ASP A 13 16.30 -35.65 -12.38
N SER A 14 15.94 -36.69 -11.63
CA SER A 14 14.84 -37.56 -12.01
C SER A 14 13.49 -36.80 -11.97
N PHE A 15 12.58 -37.11 -12.90
CA PHE A 15 11.21 -36.57 -12.89
C PHE A 15 10.51 -36.81 -11.55
N PHE A 16 10.73 -37.98 -10.93
CA PHE A 16 10.14 -38.33 -9.63
C PHE A 16 10.65 -37.46 -8.49
N SER A 17 11.96 -37.19 -8.46
CA SER A 17 12.55 -36.29 -7.47
C SER A 17 11.94 -34.89 -7.58
N ARG A 18 11.87 -34.33 -8.80
CA ARG A 18 11.25 -33.03 -9.05
C ARG A 18 9.76 -32.99 -8.70
N ALA A 19 9.02 -34.05 -9.03
CA ALA A 19 7.61 -34.15 -8.67
C ALA A 19 7.41 -34.17 -7.14
N GLN A 20 8.23 -34.93 -6.41
CA GLN A 20 8.20 -34.98 -4.96
C GLN A 20 8.60 -33.63 -4.33
N GLU A 21 9.59 -32.94 -4.88
CA GLU A 21 9.96 -31.58 -4.47
C GLU A 21 8.80 -30.58 -4.62
N ILE A 22 8.08 -30.62 -5.76
CA ILE A 22 6.91 -29.78 -5.98
C ILE A 22 5.79 -30.11 -4.97
N LEU A 23 5.50 -31.40 -4.77
CA LEU A 23 4.49 -31.82 -3.79
C LEU A 23 4.87 -31.31 -2.39
N ASN A 24 6.12 -31.49 -1.97
CA ASN A 24 6.64 -31.02 -0.70
C ASN A 24 6.57 -29.49 -0.59
N PHE A 25 6.96 -28.75 -1.64
CA PHE A 25 6.97 -27.28 -1.63
C PHE A 25 5.58 -26.69 -1.34
N TYR A 26 4.53 -27.31 -1.92
CA TYR A 26 3.14 -26.91 -1.74
C TYR A 26 2.43 -27.66 -0.58
N ASN A 27 3.14 -28.46 0.21
CA ASN A 27 2.56 -29.31 1.27
C ASN A 27 1.42 -30.22 0.76
N LEU A 28 1.57 -30.76 -0.45
CA LEU A 28 0.64 -31.70 -1.05
C LEU A 28 0.96 -33.15 -0.65
N PRO A 29 -0.03 -34.06 -0.64
CA PRO A 29 0.20 -35.47 -0.35
C PRO A 29 1.26 -36.07 -1.29
N SER A 30 2.16 -36.86 -0.72
CA SER A 30 3.14 -37.66 -1.43
C SER A 30 2.48 -38.71 -2.34
N ILE A 31 3.22 -39.18 -3.33
CA ILE A 31 2.74 -40.22 -4.26
C ILE A 31 2.35 -41.52 -3.51
N ALA A 32 2.95 -41.79 -2.35
CA ALA A 32 2.61 -42.94 -1.52
C ALA A 32 1.21 -42.80 -0.90
N GLU A 33 0.91 -41.64 -0.29
CA GLU A 33 -0.40 -41.34 0.33
C GLU A 33 -1.53 -41.37 -0.71
N PHE A 34 -1.23 -41.02 -1.96
CA PHE A 34 -2.17 -41.13 -3.08
C PHE A 34 -2.66 -42.56 -3.35
N LYS A 35 -1.83 -43.57 -3.10
CA LYS A 35 -2.20 -44.97 -3.36
C LYS A 35 -3.24 -45.47 -2.37
N GLU A 36 -3.22 -44.94 -1.15
CA GLU A 36 -4.16 -45.33 -0.09
C GLU A 36 -5.53 -44.68 -0.31
N HIS A 37 -5.56 -43.43 -0.80
CA HIS A 37 -6.80 -42.68 -1.02
C HIS A 37 -6.74 -41.84 -2.30
N LEU A 38 -7.17 -42.39 -3.45
CA LEU A 38 -7.23 -41.62 -4.70
C LEU A 38 -8.39 -40.60 -4.67
N PRO A 39 -8.12 -39.28 -4.63
CA PRO A 39 -9.16 -38.29 -4.83
C PRO A 39 -9.67 -38.33 -6.27
N SER A 40 -10.92 -37.91 -6.48
CA SER A 40 -11.41 -37.64 -7.82
C SER A 40 -10.58 -36.53 -8.47
N LYS A 41 -10.44 -36.55 -9.81
CA LYS A 41 -9.70 -35.53 -10.57
C LYS A 41 -10.14 -34.10 -10.23
N ILE A 42 -11.44 -33.89 -10.02
CA ILE A 42 -12.02 -32.58 -9.66
C ILE A 42 -11.55 -32.15 -8.27
N ARG A 43 -11.68 -33.04 -7.27
CA ARG A 43 -11.22 -32.78 -5.90
C ARG A 43 -9.73 -32.50 -5.88
N TRP A 44 -8.93 -33.30 -6.57
CA TRP A 44 -7.48 -33.12 -6.65
C TRP A 44 -7.09 -31.76 -7.22
N LYS A 45 -7.70 -31.36 -8.34
CA LYS A 45 -7.45 -30.04 -8.94
C LYS A 45 -7.79 -28.91 -7.96
N LYS A 46 -8.88 -29.05 -7.20
CA LYS A 46 -9.29 -28.06 -6.18
C LYS A 46 -8.25 -27.98 -5.06
N ASP A 47 -7.76 -29.12 -4.58
CA ASP A 47 -6.80 -29.19 -3.48
C ASP A 47 -5.42 -28.66 -3.91
N ILE A 48 -4.97 -28.95 -5.15
CA ILE A 48 -3.77 -28.33 -5.74
C ILE A 48 -3.93 -26.81 -5.79
N ASN A 49 -5.01 -26.31 -6.38
CA ASN A 49 -5.22 -24.87 -6.54
C ASN A 49 -5.25 -24.15 -5.19
N ARG A 50 -5.89 -24.74 -4.19
CA ARG A 50 -5.88 -24.22 -2.81
C ARG A 50 -4.47 -24.17 -2.25
N SER A 51 -3.73 -25.27 -2.33
CA SER A 51 -2.38 -25.36 -1.76
C SER A 51 -1.40 -24.39 -2.43
N ILE A 52 -1.53 -24.18 -3.74
CA ILE A 52 -0.78 -23.16 -4.48
C ILE A 52 -1.15 -21.76 -3.99
N ALA A 53 -2.45 -21.45 -3.91
CA ALA A 53 -2.91 -20.14 -3.45
C ALA A 53 -2.47 -19.84 -2.01
N ASP A 54 -2.58 -20.81 -1.11
CA ASP A 54 -2.15 -20.69 0.29
C ASP A 54 -0.62 -20.48 0.37
N LYS A 55 0.16 -21.28 -0.34
CA LYS A 55 1.63 -21.15 -0.37
C LYS A 55 2.06 -19.78 -0.88
N CYS A 56 1.50 -19.35 -2.01
CA CYS A 56 1.82 -18.05 -2.59
C CYS A 56 1.38 -16.91 -1.66
N SER A 57 0.23 -17.04 -0.98
CA SER A 57 -0.26 -16.02 -0.04
C SER A 57 0.68 -15.89 1.15
N ASN A 58 1.14 -17.01 1.70
CA ASN A 58 2.10 -17.02 2.81
C ASN A 58 3.45 -16.43 2.41
N LEU A 59 3.95 -16.76 1.21
CA LEU A 59 5.19 -16.18 0.69
C LEU A 59 5.05 -14.66 0.50
N LEU A 60 3.93 -14.21 -0.09
CA LEU A 60 3.65 -12.80 -0.28
C LEU A 60 3.57 -12.05 1.07
N GLN A 61 2.84 -12.59 2.05
CA GLN A 61 2.74 -11.99 3.39
C GLN A 61 4.11 -11.86 4.04
N LYS A 62 4.92 -12.92 4.02
CA LYS A 62 6.28 -12.89 4.57
C LYS A 62 7.16 -11.84 3.88
N GLU A 63 7.17 -11.79 2.55
CA GLU A 63 7.93 -10.78 1.81
C GLU A 63 7.46 -9.35 2.12
N MET A 64 6.16 -9.17 2.39
CA MET A 64 5.60 -7.87 2.72
C MET A 64 5.95 -7.42 4.14
N GLU A 65 5.96 -8.33 5.11
CA GLU A 65 6.35 -8.07 6.50
C GLU A 65 7.81 -7.61 6.60
N GLU A 66 8.69 -8.13 5.74
CA GLU A 66 10.10 -7.75 5.66
C GLU A 66 10.30 -6.35 5.04
N LYS A 67 9.30 -5.79 4.36
CA LYS A 67 9.40 -4.49 3.65
C LYS A 67 8.92 -3.33 4.50
N SER A 68 9.86 -2.57 5.07
CA SER A 68 9.58 -1.37 5.85
C SER A 68 8.77 -0.29 5.11
N THR A 69 8.81 -0.27 3.77
CA THR A 69 8.01 0.65 2.94
C THR A 69 6.51 0.34 2.96
N LEU A 70 6.13 -0.90 3.33
CA LEU A 70 4.75 -1.36 3.43
C LEU A 70 4.20 -1.26 4.85
N LYS A 71 4.91 -0.59 5.78
CA LYS A 71 4.49 -0.42 7.18
C LYS A 71 3.11 0.22 7.36
N HIS A 72 2.59 0.91 6.35
CA HIS A 72 1.27 1.53 6.36
C HIS A 72 0.18 0.69 5.69
N CYS A 73 0.56 -0.35 4.93
CA CYS A 73 -0.39 -1.27 4.33
C CYS A 73 -0.94 -2.22 5.39
N ASP A 74 -2.24 -2.50 5.34
CA ASP A 74 -2.78 -3.68 5.98
C ASP A 74 -2.46 -4.91 5.11
N ILE A 75 -1.49 -5.70 5.57
CA ILE A 75 -1.02 -6.90 4.86
C ILE A 75 -2.04 -8.05 5.04
N GLN A 76 -2.84 -8.04 6.10
CA GLN A 76 -3.75 -9.13 6.44
C GLN A 76 -4.93 -9.22 5.48
N ILE A 77 -5.37 -8.07 4.93
CA ILE A 77 -6.46 -8.02 3.96
C ILE A 77 -6.05 -8.37 2.53
N LEU A 78 -4.75 -8.49 2.26
CA LEU A 78 -4.24 -8.77 0.93
C LEU A 78 -4.31 -10.27 0.66
N LYS A 79 -5.11 -10.63 -0.35
CA LYS A 79 -5.25 -11.99 -0.83
C LYS A 79 -4.87 -12.06 -2.29
N ILE A 80 -4.32 -13.20 -2.70
CA ILE A 80 -4.05 -13.45 -4.11
C ILE A 80 -5.37 -13.42 -4.89
N HIS A 81 -5.34 -12.77 -6.05
CA HIS A 81 -6.50 -12.52 -6.91
C HIS A 81 -7.51 -11.49 -6.40
N GLU A 82 -7.31 -10.91 -5.22
CA GLU A 82 -8.12 -9.80 -4.74
C GLU A 82 -7.40 -8.47 -4.96
N VAL A 83 -8.17 -7.46 -5.36
CA VAL A 83 -7.67 -6.09 -5.47
C VAL A 83 -7.73 -5.42 -4.09
N HIS A 84 -6.69 -4.65 -3.78
CA HIS A 84 -6.65 -3.82 -2.58
C HIS A 84 -7.82 -2.82 -2.58
N PRO A 85 -8.41 -2.47 -1.41
CA PRO A 85 -9.54 -1.53 -1.31
C PRO A 85 -9.35 -0.22 -2.07
N VAL A 86 -8.12 0.30 -2.12
CA VAL A 86 -7.71 1.47 -2.94
C VAL A 86 -8.21 1.40 -4.39
N TRP A 87 -8.33 0.21 -4.99
CA TRP A 87 -8.88 0.03 -6.34
C TRP A 87 -10.26 -0.63 -6.40
N ARG A 88 -10.71 -1.28 -5.32
CA ARG A 88 -11.94 -2.09 -5.30
C ARG A 88 -13.20 -1.27 -5.63
N THR A 89 -13.27 -0.05 -5.14
CA THR A 89 -14.47 0.82 -5.20
C THR A 89 -14.43 1.82 -6.34
N LEU A 90 -13.54 1.64 -7.33
CA LEU A 90 -13.37 2.59 -8.42
C LEU A 90 -14.37 2.35 -9.55
N PRO A 91 -15.01 3.41 -10.07
CA PRO A 91 -15.65 3.31 -11.38
C PRO A 91 -14.56 3.13 -12.46
N PRO A 92 -14.87 2.54 -13.62
CA PRO A 92 -13.93 2.29 -14.72
C PRO A 92 -13.59 3.57 -15.49
N ILE A 93 -13.10 4.58 -14.78
CA ILE A 93 -12.79 5.92 -15.29
C ILE A 93 -11.30 6.17 -15.07
N THR A 94 -10.55 6.45 -16.14
CA THR A 94 -9.10 6.69 -16.11
C THR A 94 -8.68 7.73 -15.07
N TYR A 95 -9.52 8.75 -14.85
CA TYR A 95 -9.25 9.78 -13.85
C TYR A 95 -9.27 9.23 -12.41
N GLU A 96 -10.21 8.35 -12.07
CA GLU A 96 -10.28 7.74 -10.72
C GLU A 96 -9.11 6.77 -10.50
N VAL A 97 -8.72 6.01 -11.52
CA VAL A 97 -7.52 5.16 -11.50
C VAL A 97 -6.26 5.98 -11.21
N LYS A 98 -6.12 7.16 -11.83
CA LYS A 98 -4.99 8.08 -11.55
C LYS A 98 -4.96 8.50 -10.08
N LYS A 99 -6.12 8.80 -9.46
CA LYS A 99 -6.16 9.17 -8.03
C LYS A 99 -5.77 8.00 -7.13
N ALA A 100 -6.31 6.82 -7.41
CA ALA A 100 -5.99 5.60 -6.68
C ALA A 100 -4.49 5.27 -6.75
N ASN A 101 -3.87 5.42 -7.92
CA ASN A 101 -2.42 5.22 -8.07
C ASN A 101 -1.60 6.20 -7.22
N ILE A 102 -2.06 7.44 -7.05
CA ILE A 102 -1.38 8.40 -6.17
C ILE A 102 -1.52 7.98 -4.69
N GLU A 103 -2.71 7.56 -4.26
CA GLU A 103 -2.91 7.04 -2.89
C GLU A 103 -2.08 5.78 -2.64
N ALA A 104 -2.07 4.82 -3.57
CA ALA A 104 -1.27 3.61 -3.50
C ALA A 104 0.24 3.91 -3.36
N ARG A 105 0.73 5.00 -3.97
CA ARG A 105 2.13 5.43 -3.79
C ARG A 105 2.43 5.90 -2.37
N PHE A 106 1.49 6.58 -1.71
CA PHE A 106 1.64 6.92 -0.29
C PHE A 106 1.61 5.65 0.57
N LEU A 107 0.65 4.77 0.31
CA LEU A 107 0.48 3.52 1.04
C LEU A 107 1.71 2.61 1.00
N THR A 108 2.33 2.50 -0.18
CA THR A 108 3.49 1.63 -0.44
C THR A 108 4.84 2.30 -0.16
N GLY A 109 4.86 3.54 0.31
CA GLY A 109 6.09 4.32 0.54
C GLY A 109 6.85 4.71 -0.74
N THR A 110 6.25 4.53 -1.93
CA THR A 110 6.86 4.86 -3.23
C THR A 110 6.59 6.31 -3.68
N TYR A 111 5.86 7.09 -2.88
CA TYR A 111 5.73 8.53 -3.08
C TYR A 111 7.00 9.25 -2.60
N LEU A 112 7.67 9.98 -3.49
CA LEU A 112 8.96 10.62 -3.19
C LEU A 112 8.76 11.90 -2.35
N LEU A 113 8.84 11.75 -1.04
CA LEU A 113 8.94 12.83 -0.06
C LEU A 113 10.41 13.21 0.18
N GLN A 114 10.69 14.40 0.72
CA GLN A 114 12.08 14.77 1.04
C GLN A 114 12.73 13.78 2.00
N GLU A 115 11.99 13.20 2.95
CA GLU A 115 12.52 12.16 3.85
C GLU A 115 13.13 10.95 3.10
N HIS A 116 12.57 10.59 1.94
CA HIS A 116 13.04 9.45 1.15
C HIS A 116 14.29 9.82 0.34
N ILE A 117 14.30 11.02 -0.25
CA ILE A 117 15.42 11.53 -1.04
C ILE A 117 16.66 11.66 -0.15
N GLN A 118 16.48 12.11 1.09
CA GLN A 118 17.56 12.24 2.07
C GLN A 118 18.22 10.90 2.40
N ARG A 119 17.42 9.87 2.72
CA ARG A 119 17.94 8.53 3.02
C ARG A 119 18.78 7.97 1.87
N PHE A 120 18.47 8.35 0.62
CA PHE A 120 19.22 7.91 -0.55
C PHE A 120 20.49 8.74 -0.80
N ASN A 121 20.43 10.06 -0.60
CA ASN A 121 21.54 10.98 -0.94
C ASN A 121 22.59 11.10 0.17
N GLY A 122 22.34 10.62 1.39
CA GLY A 122 23.31 10.64 2.50
C GLY A 122 23.62 12.03 3.08
N ASN A 123 23.05 13.11 2.52
CA ASN A 123 23.27 14.48 2.99
C ASN A 123 22.30 14.83 4.14
N SER A 124 22.89 15.23 5.28
CA SER A 124 22.18 15.66 6.50
C SER A 124 21.68 17.10 6.47
N ASP A 125 22.20 17.92 5.56
CA ASP A 125 22.13 19.37 5.72
C ASP A 125 20.82 19.93 5.16
N GLU A 126 20.01 20.44 6.08
CA GLU A 126 18.71 21.09 5.93
C GLU A 126 17.58 20.26 5.33
N GLN A 127 16.92 19.55 6.24
CA GLN A 127 15.83 18.64 5.98
C GLN A 127 14.48 19.34 5.76
N LYS A 128 14.44 20.52 5.16
CA LYS A 128 13.20 21.30 5.09
C LYS A 128 12.33 20.86 3.92
N CYS A 129 11.02 20.89 4.12
CA CYS A 129 10.06 20.67 3.07
C CYS A 129 10.24 21.72 1.97
N LEU A 130 10.44 21.28 0.72
CA LEU A 130 10.67 22.21 -0.39
C LEU A 130 9.51 23.20 -0.60
N LEU A 131 8.31 22.85 -0.15
CA LEU A 131 7.11 23.67 -0.33
C LEU A 131 6.98 24.78 0.70
N CYS A 132 7.27 24.49 1.97
CA CYS A 132 7.06 25.46 3.05
C CYS A 132 8.35 25.96 3.71
N GLN A 133 9.47 25.24 3.53
CA GLN A 133 10.78 25.55 4.10
C GLN A 133 10.81 25.65 5.64
N ILE A 134 9.84 25.02 6.34
CA ILE A 134 9.70 25.11 7.80
C ILE A 134 10.17 23.82 8.49
N GLU A 135 9.49 22.69 8.26
CA GLU A 135 9.77 21.40 8.89
C GLU A 135 10.04 20.31 7.84
N GLN A 136 10.46 19.13 8.28
CA GLN A 136 10.75 18.00 7.39
C GLN A 136 9.51 17.52 6.63
N GLU A 137 9.66 17.29 5.32
CA GLU A 137 8.61 16.68 4.52
C GLU A 137 8.61 15.17 4.73
N ASP A 138 7.91 14.76 5.79
CA ASP A 138 7.42 13.40 6.00
C ASP A 138 5.95 13.26 5.54
N LEU A 139 5.40 12.05 5.65
CA LEU A 139 4.03 11.75 5.25
C LEU A 139 2.99 12.56 6.05
N ILE A 140 3.20 12.75 7.35
CA ILE A 140 2.29 13.48 8.25
C ILE A 140 2.30 14.98 7.91
N HIS A 141 3.49 15.54 7.70
CA HIS A 141 3.68 16.91 7.26
C HIS A 141 2.95 17.12 5.94
N PHE A 142 3.22 16.28 4.94
CA PHE A 142 2.62 16.43 3.62
C PHE A 142 1.09 16.34 3.65
N LEU A 143 0.54 15.30 4.29
CA LEU A 143 -0.89 15.03 4.30
C LEU A 143 -1.70 15.92 5.25
N LEU A 144 -1.10 16.39 6.35
CA LEU A 144 -1.82 17.06 7.43
C LEU A 144 -1.36 18.48 7.76
N ARG A 145 -0.07 18.82 7.65
CA ARG A 145 0.49 20.05 8.27
C ARG A 145 1.04 21.10 7.31
N CYS A 146 1.63 20.71 6.18
CA CYS A 146 2.37 21.58 5.27
C CYS A 146 1.62 22.88 4.91
N PRO A 147 2.01 24.06 5.42
CA PRO A 147 1.24 25.29 5.25
C PRO A 147 0.94 25.64 3.78
N ALA A 148 1.91 25.41 2.89
CA ALA A 148 1.78 25.63 1.44
C ALA A 148 0.65 24.82 0.76
N LEU A 149 0.16 23.75 1.41
CA LEU A 149 -0.92 22.90 0.90
C LEU A 149 -2.22 23.05 1.72
N ASN A 150 -2.30 24.00 2.65
CA ASN A 150 -3.45 24.13 3.55
C ASN A 150 -4.76 24.36 2.79
N GLU A 151 -4.76 25.25 1.80
CA GLU A 151 -5.93 25.54 0.96
C GLU A 151 -6.47 24.25 0.30
N LYS A 152 -5.59 23.36 -0.18
CA LYS A 152 -6.01 22.09 -0.79
C LYS A 152 -6.53 21.09 0.24
N ARG A 153 -5.95 21.05 1.45
CA ARG A 153 -6.44 20.20 2.55
C ARG A 153 -7.85 20.61 2.98
N GLN A 154 -8.08 21.91 3.19
CA GLN A 154 -9.37 22.41 3.69
C GLN A 154 -10.53 22.14 2.73
N LYS A 155 -10.28 21.98 1.42
CA LYS A 155 -11.33 21.65 0.45
C LYS A 155 -11.94 20.26 0.60
N VAL A 156 -11.19 19.30 1.16
CA VAL A 156 -11.61 17.89 1.22
C VAL A 156 -11.75 17.40 2.67
N PHE A 157 -11.02 18.00 3.61
CA PHE A 157 -11.02 17.57 5.00
C PHE A 157 -12.39 17.58 5.70
N PRO A 158 -13.26 18.59 5.53
CA PRO A 158 -14.56 18.61 6.20
C PRO A 158 -15.43 17.41 5.85
N ALA A 159 -15.43 16.99 4.58
CA ALA A 159 -16.18 15.81 4.13
C ALA A 159 -15.63 14.52 4.77
N LEU A 160 -14.30 14.37 4.82
CA LEU A 160 -13.67 13.21 5.46
C LEU A 160 -14.02 13.14 6.95
N LYS A 161 -13.86 14.27 7.65
CA LYS A 161 -14.17 14.39 9.07
C LYS A 161 -15.64 14.07 9.34
N GLN A 162 -16.55 14.60 8.51
CA GLN A 162 -17.99 14.34 8.65
C GLN A 162 -18.32 12.86 8.41
N ALA A 163 -17.75 12.22 7.38
CA ALA A 163 -17.98 10.80 7.11
C ALA A 163 -17.57 9.92 8.30
N ILE A 164 -16.42 10.23 8.91
CA ILE A 164 -15.96 9.52 10.11
C ILE A 164 -16.88 9.79 11.30
N ILE A 165 -17.21 11.05 11.59
CA ILE A 165 -18.11 11.44 12.70
C ILE A 165 -19.49 10.82 12.57
N CYS A 166 -20.07 10.77 11.36
CA CYS A 166 -21.37 10.13 11.15
C CYS A 166 -21.36 8.65 11.53
N ASN A 167 -20.21 7.97 11.40
CA ASN A 167 -20.10 6.54 11.70
C ASN A 167 -19.72 6.25 13.17
N ILE A 168 -18.79 7.02 13.76
CA ILE A 168 -18.29 6.74 15.13
C ILE A 168 -18.82 7.69 16.21
N GLY A 169 -19.46 8.78 15.81
CA GLY A 169 -19.89 9.86 16.69
C GLY A 169 -18.79 10.87 17.01
N GLN A 170 -19.21 12.08 17.39
CA GLN A 170 -18.31 13.20 17.70
C GLN A 170 -17.36 12.91 18.87
N ASN A 171 -17.84 12.20 19.90
CA ASN A 171 -17.04 11.90 21.09
C ASN A 171 -15.83 11.01 20.75
N LYS A 172 -16.06 9.90 20.03
CA LYS A 172 -14.99 9.01 19.56
C LYS A 172 -14.04 9.71 18.58
N TRP A 173 -14.55 10.63 17.76
CA TRP A 173 -13.69 11.47 16.93
C TRP A 173 -12.70 12.27 17.79
N GLN A 174 -13.19 12.94 18.83
CA GLN A 174 -12.32 13.73 19.71
C GLN A 174 -11.32 12.84 20.45
N GLU A 175 -11.79 11.72 20.99
CA GLU A 175 -10.96 10.76 21.71
C GLU A 175 -9.81 10.21 20.86
N HIS A 176 -10.10 9.78 19.62
CA HIS A 176 -9.13 9.06 18.81
C HIS A 176 -8.31 9.94 17.87
N PHE A 177 -8.84 11.05 17.38
CA PHE A 177 -8.19 11.84 16.30
C PHE A 177 -7.70 13.21 16.75
N THR A 178 -8.21 13.77 17.85
CA THR A 178 -7.71 15.07 18.33
C THR A 178 -6.35 14.86 18.98
N GLY A 179 -5.29 15.18 18.23
CA GLY A 179 -3.89 15.03 18.66
C GLY A 179 -3.17 13.82 18.08
N ASN A 180 -3.90 12.79 17.64
CA ASN A 180 -3.33 11.59 17.03
C ASN A 180 -3.21 11.74 15.50
N LYS A 181 -2.09 12.30 15.05
CA LYS A 181 -1.85 12.60 13.63
C LYS A 181 -1.55 11.34 12.83
N GLU A 182 -0.94 10.35 13.47
CA GLU A 182 -0.56 9.06 12.91
C GLU A 182 -1.81 8.27 12.51
N LEU A 183 -2.80 8.21 13.41
CA LEU A 183 -4.07 7.55 13.13
C LEU A 183 -4.84 8.25 12.01
N LEU A 184 -4.91 9.59 12.04
CA LEU A 184 -5.58 10.34 10.98
C LEU A 184 -4.88 10.15 9.62
N MET A 185 -3.56 10.15 9.61
CA MET A 185 -2.76 9.86 8.42
C MET A 185 -3.04 8.44 7.92
N GLN A 186 -3.11 7.45 8.81
CA GLN A 186 -3.41 6.07 8.47
C GLN A 186 -4.80 5.94 7.84
N VAL A 187 -5.84 6.58 8.40
CA VAL A 187 -7.19 6.61 7.80
C VAL A 187 -7.20 7.26 6.40
N ILE A 188 -6.34 8.26 6.17
CA ILE A 188 -6.22 8.94 4.87
C ILE A 188 -5.57 8.06 3.80
N ILE A 189 -4.64 7.17 4.15
CA ILE A 189 -3.93 6.36 3.14
C ILE A 189 -4.45 4.92 3.05
N ASP A 190 -4.98 4.39 4.13
CA ASP A 190 -5.55 3.05 4.22
C ASP A 190 -6.41 2.91 5.49
N SER A 191 -7.71 3.13 5.32
CA SER A 191 -8.71 2.98 6.39
C SER A 191 -8.91 1.54 6.83
N SER A 192 -8.52 0.54 6.01
CA SER A 192 -8.70 -0.89 6.35
C SER A 192 -7.86 -1.28 7.57
N LYS A 193 -6.63 -0.77 7.64
CA LYS A 193 -5.71 -0.96 8.78
C LYS A 193 -6.22 -0.45 10.12
N VAL A 194 -7.20 0.46 10.10
CA VAL A 194 -7.76 1.10 11.30
C VAL A 194 -9.03 0.38 11.77
N ARG A 195 -9.61 -0.50 10.94
CA ARG A 195 -10.92 -1.10 11.21
C ARG A 195 -10.92 -2.01 12.44
N GLU A 196 -9.82 -2.72 12.68
CA GLU A 196 -9.81 -3.80 13.67
C GLU A 196 -9.69 -3.32 15.12
N ASN A 197 -9.20 -2.10 15.37
CA ASN A 197 -8.90 -1.64 16.73
C ASN A 197 -9.67 -0.38 17.17
N ILE A 198 -10.15 0.45 16.24
CA ILE A 198 -10.67 1.80 16.58
C ILE A 198 -11.94 2.14 15.80
N LEU A 199 -12.04 1.75 14.53
CA LEU A 199 -13.14 2.14 13.66
C LEU A 199 -13.94 0.93 13.18
N ILE A 200 -15.04 0.60 13.84
CA ILE A 200 -16.02 -0.32 13.25
C ILE A 200 -16.72 0.45 12.12
N LEU A 201 -16.17 0.35 10.90
CA LEU A 201 -16.71 0.97 9.70
C LEU A 201 -17.61 -0.04 8.99
N ASN A 202 -18.87 0.35 8.70
CA ASN A 202 -19.65 -0.38 7.72
C ASN A 202 -19.04 -0.21 6.31
N GLU A 203 -19.42 -1.08 5.39
CA GLU A 203 -18.85 -1.12 4.03
C GLU A 203 -19.08 0.19 3.25
N GLU A 204 -20.26 0.80 3.41
CA GLU A 204 -20.61 2.07 2.77
C GLU A 204 -19.70 3.22 3.26
N THR A 205 -19.55 3.34 4.58
CA THR A 205 -18.70 4.37 5.20
C THR A 205 -17.25 4.16 4.80
N SER A 206 -16.75 2.92 4.79
CA SER A 206 -15.37 2.71 4.37
C SER A 206 -15.15 3.08 2.90
N THR A 207 -16.09 2.71 2.03
CA THR A 207 -16.05 3.08 0.62
C THR A 207 -16.04 4.60 0.44
N GLU A 208 -16.85 5.31 1.23
CA GLU A 208 -16.90 6.77 1.19
C GLU A 208 -15.60 7.41 1.72
N ILE A 209 -15.07 6.91 2.84
CA ILE A 209 -13.78 7.35 3.39
C ILE A 209 -12.68 7.15 2.35
N GLU A 210 -12.55 5.96 1.75
CA GLU A 210 -11.56 5.65 0.71
C GLU A 210 -11.70 6.60 -0.49
N ARG A 211 -12.92 6.86 -0.94
CA ARG A 211 -13.19 7.80 -2.04
C ARG A 211 -12.72 9.22 -1.71
N ILE A 212 -13.02 9.73 -0.52
CA ILE A 212 -12.62 11.07 -0.07
C ILE A 212 -11.09 11.14 0.11
N SER A 213 -10.50 10.10 0.70
CA SER A 213 -9.06 9.92 0.90
C SER A 213 -8.28 9.97 -0.42
N ARG A 214 -8.66 9.17 -1.43
CA ARG A 214 -8.11 9.25 -2.79
C ARG A 214 -8.14 10.65 -3.37
N LYS A 215 -9.28 11.33 -3.24
CA LYS A 215 -9.45 12.71 -3.74
C LYS A 215 -8.50 13.66 -3.03
N ARG A 216 -8.35 13.54 -1.71
CA ARG A 216 -7.41 14.34 -0.92
C ARG A 216 -5.96 14.11 -1.37
N CYS A 217 -5.53 12.85 -1.42
CA CYS A 217 -4.18 12.46 -1.84
C CYS A 217 -3.84 13.04 -3.22
N TYR A 218 -4.76 12.91 -4.17
CA TYR A 218 -4.60 13.46 -5.52
C TYR A 218 -4.52 15.00 -5.54
N TYR A 219 -5.36 15.68 -4.75
CA TYR A 219 -5.37 17.16 -4.70
C TYR A 219 -4.07 17.71 -4.13
N LEU A 220 -3.52 17.06 -3.11
CA LEU A 220 -2.23 17.42 -2.52
C LEU A 220 -1.08 17.16 -3.51
N HIS A 221 -1.10 16.03 -4.21
CA HIS A 221 -0.13 15.73 -5.27
C HIS A 221 -0.14 16.78 -6.39
N CYS A 222 -1.33 17.17 -6.88
CA CYS A 222 -1.48 18.23 -7.87
C CYS A 222 -0.92 19.57 -7.34
N GLY A 223 -1.24 19.91 -6.10
CA GLY A 223 -0.75 21.12 -5.43
C GLY A 223 0.78 21.16 -5.36
N ARG A 224 1.41 20.08 -4.90
CA ARG A 224 2.87 19.94 -4.87
C ARG A 224 3.50 20.07 -6.25
N THR A 225 2.96 19.35 -7.24
CA THR A 225 3.50 19.37 -8.60
C THR A 225 3.47 20.78 -9.19
N LEU A 226 2.38 21.53 -8.97
CA LEU A 226 2.28 22.92 -9.43
C LEU A 226 3.31 23.82 -8.74
N LEU A 227 3.47 23.71 -7.42
CA LEU A 227 4.43 24.50 -6.66
C LEU A 227 5.87 24.20 -7.10
N HIS A 228 6.24 22.93 -7.28
CA HIS A 228 7.56 22.55 -7.79
C HIS A 228 7.83 23.15 -9.18
N LYS A 229 6.84 23.13 -10.09
CA LYS A 229 6.98 23.75 -11.41
C LYS A 229 7.24 25.26 -11.30
N ARG A 230 6.52 25.96 -10.42
CA ARG A 230 6.73 27.39 -10.19
C ARG A 230 8.12 27.69 -9.64
N MET A 231 8.58 26.90 -8.67
CA MET A 231 9.93 27.04 -8.11
C MET A 231 11.03 26.78 -9.15
N ALA A 232 10.85 25.77 -10.01
CA ALA A 232 11.80 25.47 -11.07
C ALA A 232 11.91 26.62 -12.08
N VAL A 233 10.78 27.23 -12.44
CA VAL A 233 10.75 28.40 -13.34
C VAL A 233 11.42 29.61 -12.67
N ALA A 234 11.14 29.89 -11.39
CA ALA A 234 11.76 31.00 -10.67
C ALA A 234 13.31 30.89 -10.65
N ARG A 235 13.84 29.70 -10.38
CA ARG A 235 15.29 29.44 -10.39
C ARG A 235 15.93 29.64 -11.77
N GLN A 236 15.20 29.35 -12.85
CA GLN A 236 15.69 29.58 -14.21
C GLN A 236 15.80 31.07 -14.54
N PHE A 237 14.95 31.91 -13.97
CA PHE A 237 15.06 33.36 -14.12
C PHE A 237 16.23 33.92 -13.30
N GLU A 238 16.39 33.49 -12.05
CA GLU A 238 17.52 33.88 -11.19
C GLU A 238 18.89 33.50 -11.79
N ALA A 239 18.99 32.31 -12.43
CA ALA A 239 20.24 31.87 -13.05
C ALA A 239 20.60 32.65 -14.33
N LYS A 240 19.64 33.31 -14.98
CA LYS A 240 19.85 34.09 -16.20
C LYS A 240 20.24 35.54 -15.95
N ASP A 241 20.05 36.04 -14.72
CA ASP A 241 20.47 37.38 -14.31
C ASP A 241 21.48 37.32 -13.15
N PRO A 242 22.72 36.85 -13.41
CA PRO A 242 23.77 36.86 -12.39
C PRO A 242 24.31 38.29 -12.10
N GLY A 243 23.78 39.32 -12.76
CA GLY A 243 24.44 40.60 -12.99
C GLY A 243 24.02 41.79 -12.13
N CYS A 244 23.02 41.67 -11.27
CA CYS A 244 22.65 42.73 -10.32
C CYS A 244 22.92 42.28 -8.89
N LYS A 245 24.20 42.09 -8.56
CA LYS A 245 24.65 42.06 -7.16
C LYS A 245 25.25 43.42 -6.86
N ASP A 246 24.49 44.25 -6.17
CA ASP A 246 24.95 45.51 -5.55
C ASP A 246 26.10 45.25 -4.58
#